data_AF-A0A014LG60-F1
#
_entry.id   AF-A0A014LG60-F1
#
_cell.length_a   1.000
_cell.length_b   1.000
_cell.length_c   1.000
_cell.angle_alpha   90.00
_cell.angle_beta   90.00
_cell.angle_gamma   90.00
#
_symmetry.space_group_name_H-M   'P 1'
#
loop_
_entity.id
_entity.type
_entity.pdbx_description
1 polymer ?
#
loop_
_entity_poly.entity_id
_entity_poly.type
_entity_poly.pdbx_seq_one_letter_code
_entity_poly.pdbx_strand_id
1 'polypeptide(L)'
;MLNSLATGPKGADELAEALRPFWGEGAITLDEALEALRSRGWVTRAAGGGPHSFTPAGADGHAAVAERVGATRRRLMDGLTGDQYLETVRVLSRMAGNLERVEA
;
A
#
# COMPACT_ATOMS: atom_id res chain seq x y z
N MET A 1 1.11 -0.63 3.59
CA MET A 1 1.83 -0.28 4.82
C MET A 1 2.33 1.17 4.79
N LEU A 2 3.15 1.56 3.80
CA LEU A 2 3.66 2.94 3.71
C LEU A 2 2.55 3.99 3.69
N ASN A 3 1.48 3.77 2.90
CA ASN A 3 0.31 4.65 2.88
C ASN A 3 -0.39 4.72 4.24
N SER A 4 -0.45 3.62 4.99
CA SER A 4 -1.06 3.58 6.32
C SER A 4 -0.25 4.43 7.31
N LEU A 5 1.07 4.27 7.33
CA LEU A 5 1.98 5.05 8.20
C LEU A 5 2.08 6.52 7.81
N ALA A 6 1.84 6.86 6.54
CA ALA A 6 1.76 8.25 6.08
C ALA A 6 0.62 9.03 6.72
N THR A 7 -0.43 8.35 7.20
CA THR A 7 -1.56 8.98 7.92
C THR A 7 -1.31 9.20 9.41
N GLY A 8 -0.16 8.74 9.92
CA GLY A 8 0.23 8.87 11.32
C GLY A 8 0.77 7.56 11.92
N PRO A 9 1.22 7.59 13.19
CA PRO A 9 1.66 6.39 13.89
C PRO A 9 0.54 5.35 14.00
N LYS A 10 0.88 4.06 13.84
CA LYS A 10 -0.08 2.94 13.84
C LYS A 10 0.40 1.78 14.70
N GLY A 11 -0.52 1.14 15.43
CA GLY A 11 -0.24 -0.11 16.14
C GLY A 11 -0.04 -1.29 15.18
N ALA A 12 0.54 -2.39 15.67
CA ALA A 12 0.71 -3.60 14.85
C ALA A 12 -0.64 -4.18 14.40
N ASP A 13 -1.62 -4.27 15.31
CA ASP A 13 -2.96 -4.78 14.98
C ASP A 13 -3.69 -3.86 13.98
N GLU A 14 -3.52 -2.55 14.12
CA GLU A 14 -4.12 -1.57 13.19
C GLU A 14 -3.48 -1.66 11.80
N LEU A 15 -2.16 -1.83 11.73
CA LEU A 15 -1.47 -2.13 10.49
C LEU A 15 -1.94 -3.46 9.92
N ALA A 16 -2.21 -4.45 10.77
CA ALA A 16 -2.63 -5.75 10.30
C ALA A 16 -4.00 -5.69 9.65
N GLU A 17 -4.98 -5.10 10.31
CA GLU A 17 -6.31 -4.92 9.75
C GLU A 17 -6.29 -4.10 8.46
N ALA A 18 -5.50 -3.03 8.42
CA ALA A 18 -5.36 -2.21 7.21
C ALA A 18 -4.72 -2.96 6.03
N LEU A 19 -3.93 -4.01 6.30
CA LEU A 19 -3.23 -4.79 5.28
C LEU A 19 -3.88 -6.14 4.98
N ARG A 20 -4.94 -6.50 5.70
CA ARG A 20 -5.72 -7.72 5.49
C ARG A 20 -6.05 -8.03 4.03
N PRO A 21 -6.46 -7.06 3.18
CA PRO A 21 -6.77 -7.35 1.77
C PRO A 21 -5.57 -7.77 0.93
N PHE A 22 -4.34 -7.52 1.38
CA PHE A 22 -3.10 -7.84 0.67
C PHE A 22 -2.48 -9.16 1.12
N TRP A 23 -3.06 -9.82 2.12
CA TRP A 23 -2.58 -11.12 2.60
C TRP A 23 -3.34 -12.26 1.93
N GLY A 24 -2.59 -13.08 1.23
CA GLY A 24 -3.03 -14.31 0.62
C GLY A 24 -1.93 -15.37 0.73
N GLU A 25 -2.12 -16.49 0.06
CA GLU A 25 -1.13 -17.56 0.03
C GLU A 25 0.21 -17.05 -0.54
N GLY A 26 1.31 -17.32 0.18
CA GLY A 26 2.65 -16.87 -0.21
C GLY A 26 2.98 -15.40 0.09
N ALA A 27 2.10 -14.65 0.75
CA ALA A 27 2.40 -13.27 1.17
C ALA A 27 3.43 -13.22 2.30
N ILE A 28 4.25 -12.16 2.32
CA ILE A 28 5.12 -11.86 3.47
C ILE A 28 4.29 -11.52 4.70
N THR A 29 4.81 -11.87 5.87
CA THR A 29 4.22 -11.51 7.16
C THR A 29 4.34 -10.02 7.45
N LEU A 30 3.50 -9.51 8.36
CA LEU A 30 3.60 -8.12 8.83
C LEU A 30 4.98 -7.83 9.42
N ASP A 31 5.50 -8.76 10.22
CA ASP A 31 6.79 -8.62 10.90
C ASP A 31 7.95 -8.58 9.92
N GLU A 32 7.95 -9.43 8.89
CA GLU A 32 8.97 -9.38 7.81
C GLU A 32 8.91 -8.05 7.06
N ALA A 33 7.70 -7.55 6.78
CA ALA A 33 7.53 -6.27 6.10
C ALA A 33 8.03 -5.10 6.96
N LEU A 34 7.72 -5.10 8.26
CA LEU A 34 8.19 -4.10 9.22
C LEU A 34 9.71 -4.17 9.40
N GLU A 35 10.28 -5.37 9.44
CA GLU A 35 11.72 -5.57 9.54
C GLU A 35 12.45 -5.07 8.28
N ALA A 36 11.90 -5.31 7.10
CA ALA A 36 12.45 -4.77 5.85
C ALA A 36 12.45 -3.23 5.83
N LEU A 37 11.47 -2.57 6.46
CA LEU A 37 11.45 -1.11 6.59
C LEU A 37 12.37 -0.60 7.71
N ARG A 38 12.46 -1.32 8.83
CA ARG A 38 13.37 -1.00 9.94
C ARG A 38 14.84 -1.12 9.52
N SER A 39 15.20 -2.19 8.81
CA SER A 39 16.57 -2.40 8.29
C SER A 39 17.00 -1.31 7.29
N ARG A 40 16.05 -0.69 6.59
CA ARG A 40 16.27 0.51 5.76
C ARG A 40 16.32 1.81 6.57
N GLY A 41 16.05 1.75 7.88
CA GLY A 41 15.95 2.91 8.76
C GLY A 41 14.69 3.76 8.54
N TRP A 42 13.65 3.22 7.92
CA TRP A 42 12.45 3.98 7.51
C TRP A 42 11.36 3.99 8.57
N VAL A 43 11.28 2.95 9.39
CA VAL A 43 10.25 2.81 10.43
C VAL A 43 10.91 2.64 11.78
N THR A 44 10.36 3.30 12.79
CA THR A 44 10.69 3.10 14.19
C THR A 44 9.45 2.65 14.96
N ARG A 45 9.67 2.10 16.15
CA ARG A 45 8.60 1.72 17.08
C ARG A 45 8.81 2.47 18.39
N ALA A 46 7.74 3.05 18.94
CA ALA A 46 7.81 3.69 20.25
C ALA A 46 8.18 2.68 21.36
N ALA A 47 8.82 3.17 22.42
CA ALA A 47 9.22 2.35 23.56
C ALA A 47 8.02 1.62 24.19
N GLY A 48 8.29 0.48 24.84
CA GLY A 48 7.24 -0.32 25.49
C GLY A 48 6.28 -1.03 24.52
N GLY A 49 6.66 -1.17 23.24
CA GLY A 49 5.82 -1.82 22.24
C GLY A 49 4.75 -0.91 21.64
N GLY A 50 4.91 0.42 21.74
CA GLY A 50 4.00 1.41 21.19
C GLY A 50 3.94 1.43 19.65
N PRO A 51 3.26 2.44 19.07
CA PRO A 51 2.98 2.47 17.64
C PRO A 51 4.24 2.59 16.80
N HIS A 52 4.13 2.11 15.56
CA HIS A 52 5.10 2.29 14.50
C HIS A 52 4.89 3.65 13.83
N SER A 53 5.98 4.34 13.52
CA SER A 53 5.95 5.60 12.78
C SER A 53 7.10 5.67 11.79
N PHE A 54 6.99 6.57 10.81
CA PHE A 54 8.13 6.90 9.97
C PHE A 54 9.22 7.60 10.77
N THR A 55 10.46 7.28 10.43
CA THR A 55 11.60 8.16 10.69
C THR A 55 11.61 9.30 9.66
N PRO A 56 12.41 10.37 9.84
CA PRO A 56 12.59 11.38 8.81
C PRO A 56 13.00 10.77 7.45
N ALA A 57 13.97 9.85 7.45
CA ALA A 57 14.40 9.13 6.25
C ALA A 57 13.29 8.29 5.62
N GLY A 58 12.41 7.69 6.44
CA GLY A 58 11.25 6.95 5.96
C GLY A 58 10.19 7.84 5.32
N ALA A 59 9.97 9.04 5.87
CA ALA A 59 9.06 10.02 5.29
C ALA A 59 9.58 10.52 3.93
N ASP A 60 10.88 10.81 3.83
CA ASP A 60 11.53 11.20 2.56
C ASP A 60 11.48 10.05 1.54
N GLY A 61 11.77 8.82 1.98
CA GLY A 61 11.68 7.62 1.15
C GLY A 61 10.26 7.36 0.63
N HIS A 62 9.25 7.54 1.48
CA HIS A 62 7.84 7.45 1.08
C HIS A 62 7.49 8.52 0.03
N ALA A 63 7.91 9.77 0.24
CA ALA A 63 7.68 10.85 -0.72
C ALA A 63 8.31 10.55 -2.08
N ALA A 64 9.55 10.05 -2.11
CA ALA A 64 10.23 9.68 -3.35
C ALA A 64 9.51 8.53 -4.10
N VAL A 65 9.02 7.51 -3.36
CA VAL A 65 8.21 6.43 -3.95
C VAL A 65 6.88 6.97 -4.48
N ALA A 66 6.21 7.84 -3.74
CA ALA A 66 4.94 8.45 -4.14
C ALA A 66 5.10 9.27 -5.43
N GLU A 67 6.17 10.05 -5.56
CA GLU A 67 6.50 10.77 -6.79
C GLU A 67 6.70 9.84 -7.99
N ARG A 68 7.42 8.72 -7.80
CA ARG A 68 7.64 7.74 -8.87
C ARG A 68 6.34 7.03 -9.29
N VAL A 69 5.48 6.69 -8.35
CA VAL A 69 4.14 6.13 -8.63
C VAL A 69 3.29 7.16 -9.36
N GLY A 70 3.29 8.42 -8.92
CA GLY A 70 2.59 9.52 -9.55
C GLY A 70 3.05 9.76 -10.99
N ALA A 71 4.37 9.76 -11.23
CA ALA A 71 4.94 9.90 -12.58
C ALA A 71 4.53 8.74 -13.50
N THR A 72 4.56 7.50 -12.98
CA THR A 72 4.09 6.32 -13.72
C THR A 72 2.60 6.44 -14.06
N ARG A 73 1.77 6.85 -13.10
CA ARG A 73 0.34 7.07 -13.32
C ARG A 73 0.08 8.14 -14.37
N ARG A 74 0.80 9.26 -14.33
CA ARG A 74 0.68 10.33 -15.34
C ARG A 74 0.99 9.81 -16.75
N ARG A 75 2.04 9.00 -16.90
CA ARG A 75 2.39 8.37 -18.19
C ARG A 75 1.35 7.37 -18.65
N LEU A 76 0.83 6.54 -17.73
CA LEU A 76 -0.22 5.57 -18.04
C LEU A 76 -1.52 6.25 -18.52
N MET A 77 -1.81 7.43 -17.98
CA MET A 77 -3.00 8.23 -18.30
C MET A 77 -2.81 9.15 -19.51
N ASP A 78 -1.63 9.18 -20.13
CA ASP A 78 -1.36 10.07 -21.26
C ASP A 78 -2.29 9.74 -22.44
N GLY A 79 -3.00 10.75 -22.93
CA GLY A 79 -4.02 10.59 -23.97
C GLY A 79 -5.37 10.00 -23.52
N LEU A 80 -5.56 9.72 -22.22
CA LEU A 80 -6.83 9.22 -21.66
C LEU A 80 -7.56 10.31 -20.88
N THR A 81 -8.88 10.43 -21.10
CA THR A 81 -9.74 11.20 -20.20
C THR A 81 -10.01 10.42 -18.91
N GLY A 82 -10.38 11.13 -17.84
CA GLY A 82 -10.79 10.50 -16.58
C GLY A 82 -11.95 9.52 -16.78
N ASP A 83 -12.92 9.88 -17.61
CA ASP A 83 -14.09 9.04 -17.90
C ASP A 83 -13.70 7.74 -18.63
N GLN A 84 -12.79 7.81 -19.61
CA GLN A 84 -12.31 6.64 -20.34
C GLN A 84 -11.61 5.64 -19.40
N TYR A 85 -10.78 6.15 -18.49
CA TYR A 85 -10.13 5.32 -17.48
C TYR A 85 -11.15 4.69 -16.53
N LEU A 86 -12.08 5.49 -15.98
CA LEU A 86 -13.09 4.99 -15.04
C LEU A 86 -14.00 3.94 -15.66
N GLU A 87 -14.42 4.12 -16.92
CA GLU A 87 -15.21 3.13 -17.64
C GLU A 87 -14.41 1.84 -17.86
N THR A 88 -13.14 1.96 -18.24
CA THR A 88 -12.24 0.81 -18.39
C THR A 88 -12.12 0.02 -17.09
N VAL A 89 -11.88 0.71 -15.96
CA VAL A 89 -11.80 0.07 -14.63
C VAL A 89 -13.12 -0.60 -14.27
N ARG A 90 -14.26 0.05 -14.53
CA ARG A 90 -15.59 -0.51 -14.26
C ARG A 90 -15.83 -1.81 -15.00
N VAL A 91 -15.47 -1.86 -16.30
CA VAL A 91 -15.60 -3.08 -17.11
C VAL A 91 -14.71 -4.20 -16.55
N LEU A 92 -13.44 -3.90 -16.22
CA LEU A 92 -12.53 -4.87 -15.63
C LEU A 92 -13.03 -5.39 -14.28
N SER A 93 -13.54 -4.53 -13.40
CA SER A 93 -14.13 -4.93 -12.12
C SER A 93 -15.33 -5.85 -12.30
N ARG A 94 -16.19 -5.59 -13.30
CA ARG A 94 -17.31 -6.48 -13.62
C ARG A 94 -16.82 -7.85 -14.11
N MET A 95 -15.79 -7.88 -14.95
CA MET A 95 -15.21 -9.14 -15.44
C MET A 95 -14.57 -9.94 -14.31
N ALA A 96 -13.81 -9.30 -13.42
CA ALA A 96 -13.24 -9.94 -12.23
C ALA A 96 -14.34 -10.54 -11.34
N GLY A 97 -15.38 -9.76 -11.03
CA GLY A 97 -16.51 -10.28 -10.25
C GLY A 97 -17.27 -11.41 -10.94
N ASN A 98 -17.27 -11.50 -12.26
CA ASN A 98 -17.83 -12.67 -12.96
C ASN A 98 -16.97 -13.91 -12.75
N LEU A 99 -15.63 -13.79 -12.79
CA LEU A 99 -14.69 -14.89 -12.57
C LEU A 99 -14.78 -15.43 -11.14
N GLU A 100 -14.78 -14.54 -10.14
CA GLU A 100 -14.89 -14.93 -8.72
C GLU A 100 -16.18 -15.71 -8.42
N ARG A 101 -17.29 -15.40 -9.11
CA ARG A 101 -18.54 -16.15 -8.98
C ARG A 101 -18.53 -17.51 -9.66
N VAL A 102 -17.62 -17.75 -10.61
CA VAL A 102 -17.46 -19.06 -11.26
C VAL A 102 -16.61 -20.00 -10.40
N GLU A 103 -15.73 -19.44 -9.56
CA GLU A 103 -14.84 -20.19 -8.66
C GLU A 103 -15.47 -20.49 -7.28
N ALA A 104 -16.67 -19.95 -6.98
CA ALA A 104 -17.43 -20.14 -5.74
C ALA A 104 -18.54 -21.20 -5.87
#